data_AF-A0A2V8S6K0-F1
#
_entry.id   AF-A0A2V8S6K0-F1
#
_cell.length_a   1.000
_cell.length_b   1.000
_cell.length_c   1.000
_cell.angle_alpha   90.00
_cell.angle_beta   90.00
_cell.angle_gamma   90.00
#
_symmetry.space_group_name_H-M   'P 1'
#
loop_
_entity.id
_entity.type
_entity.pdbx_description
1 polymer ?
#
loop_
_entity_poly.entity_id
_entity_poly.type
_entity_poly.pdbx_seq_one_letter_code
_entity_poly.pdbx_strand_id
1 'polypeptide(L)'
;MAHNVQPRGTLNFASAETARVRWYEAAIAAYDERERRFRSLHEEEEMLRMRRPLTPEQAYARFGLLLGTLPPAAIFARALYTVGHGLDADSLILIAFCLAMNLLCALVGRRMGQRLGQKTFADAHASWPVLSLKSMWAALLWGLATGAVGGAVCFGFGAIPGALCALAVALPAFLMFAPLHHWLARGGMIDARHFWPVACGVTLTIATLILRLG
;
A
#
# COMPACT_ATOMS: atom_id res chain seq x y z
N MET A 1 57.43 -23.14 -52.94
CA MET A 1 56.19 -23.37 -52.17
C MET A 1 56.42 -22.82 -50.77
N ALA A 2 55.96 -21.59 -50.51
CA ALA A 2 56.14 -20.94 -49.22
C ALA A 2 54.99 -21.35 -48.28
N HIS A 3 55.33 -21.99 -47.16
CA HIS A 3 54.39 -22.38 -46.12
C HIS A 3 53.91 -21.12 -45.38
N ASN A 4 52.65 -20.75 -45.61
CA ASN A 4 51.97 -19.67 -44.91
C ASN A 4 51.65 -20.15 -43.48
N VAL A 5 52.53 -19.83 -42.53
CA VAL A 5 52.31 -20.10 -41.10
C VAL A 5 51.36 -19.03 -40.58
N GLN A 6 50.05 -19.36 -40.55
CA GLN A 6 49.08 -18.51 -39.86
C GLN A 6 49.47 -18.40 -38.37
N PRO A 7 49.62 -17.19 -37.83
CA PRO A 7 49.91 -17.01 -36.42
C PRO A 7 48.74 -17.60 -35.62
N ARG A 8 49.05 -18.61 -34.80
CA ARG A 8 48.11 -19.16 -33.81
C ARG A 8 47.60 -17.99 -32.98
N GLY A 9 46.31 -17.69 -33.16
CA GLY A 9 45.63 -16.60 -32.50
C GLY A 9 45.95 -16.63 -31.01
N THR A 10 46.44 -15.50 -30.51
CA THR A 10 46.43 -15.13 -29.10
C THR A 10 44.97 -15.04 -28.66
N LEU A 11 44.38 -16.23 -28.46
CA LEU A 11 43.01 -16.45 -28.04
C LEU A 11 42.79 -15.77 -26.68
N ASN A 12 42.02 -14.69 -26.66
CA ASN A 12 40.91 -14.41 -25.74
C ASN A 12 41.03 -14.71 -24.23
N PHE A 13 42.21 -14.93 -23.65
CA PHE A 13 42.35 -15.15 -22.20
C PHE A 13 41.91 -13.90 -21.40
N ALA A 14 42.16 -12.71 -21.94
CA ALA A 14 41.69 -11.45 -21.35
C ALA A 14 40.15 -11.33 -21.32
N SER A 15 39.42 -11.93 -22.27
CA SER A 15 37.95 -11.86 -22.28
C SER A 15 37.31 -12.87 -21.32
N ALA A 16 37.93 -14.04 -21.12
CA ALA A 16 37.47 -15.01 -20.13
C ALA A 16 37.68 -14.54 -18.68
N GLU A 17 38.81 -13.89 -18.40
CA GLU A 17 39.11 -13.36 -17.06
C GLU A 17 38.19 -12.20 -16.69
N THR A 18 37.96 -11.27 -17.62
CA THR A 18 37.01 -10.16 -17.42
C THR A 18 35.57 -10.63 -17.24
N ALA A 19 35.13 -11.67 -17.95
CA ALA A 19 33.80 -12.26 -17.75
C ALA A 19 33.64 -12.86 -16.34
N ARG A 20 34.69 -13.52 -15.83
CA ARG A 20 34.69 -14.13 -14.50
C ARG A 20 34.65 -13.08 -13.39
N VAL A 21 35.44 -12.01 -13.51
CA VAL A 21 35.42 -10.88 -12.54
C VAL A 21 34.04 -10.23 -12.49
N ARG A 22 33.44 -9.91 -13.65
CA ARG A 22 32.08 -9.35 -13.71
C ARG A 22 31.03 -10.27 -13.09
N TRP A 23 31.17 -11.58 -13.26
CA TRP A 23 30.28 -12.55 -12.64
C TRP A 23 30.40 -12.52 -11.10
N TYR A 24 31.62 -12.47 -10.56
CA TYR A 24 31.83 -12.37 -9.11
C TYR A 24 31.28 -11.05 -8.55
N GLU A 25 31.49 -9.92 -9.24
CA GLU A 25 30.93 -8.63 -8.84
C GLU A 25 29.40 -8.67 -8.81
N ALA A 26 28.77 -9.25 -9.83
CA ALA A 26 27.33 -9.42 -9.88
C ALA A 26 26.81 -10.36 -8.76
N ALA A 27 27.54 -11.43 -8.44
CA ALA A 27 27.19 -12.36 -7.37
C ALA A 27 27.31 -11.71 -5.98
N ILE A 28 28.36 -10.92 -5.73
CA ILE A 28 28.53 -10.15 -4.49
C ILE A 28 27.41 -9.11 -4.37
N ALA A 29 27.12 -8.37 -5.45
CA ALA A 29 26.03 -7.38 -5.43
C ALA A 29 24.66 -8.03 -5.14
N ALA A 30 24.38 -9.20 -5.72
CA ALA A 30 23.15 -9.95 -5.46
C ALA A 30 23.09 -10.48 -4.02
N TYR A 31 24.22 -10.91 -3.47
CA TYR A 31 24.33 -11.34 -2.07
C TYR A 31 24.11 -10.16 -1.11
N ASP A 32 24.74 -9.01 -1.36
CA ASP A 32 24.54 -7.78 -0.58
C ASP A 32 23.09 -7.30 -0.65
N GLU A 33 22.45 -7.36 -1.81
CA GLU A 33 21.02 -7.01 -1.94
C GLU A 33 20.13 -7.97 -1.13
N ARG A 34 20.48 -9.26 -1.13
CA ARG A 34 19.79 -10.30 -0.35
C ARG A 34 19.95 -10.04 1.16
N GLU A 35 21.15 -9.79 1.65
CA GLU A 35 21.39 -9.45 3.07
C GLU A 35 20.69 -8.15 3.49
N ARG A 36 20.61 -7.16 2.59
CA ARG A 36 19.87 -5.92 2.86
C ARG A 36 18.35 -6.10 2.88
N ARG A 37 17.83 -7.15 2.23
CA ARG A 37 16.38 -7.41 2.15
C ARG A 37 15.88 -8.30 3.29
N PHE A 38 16.70 -9.23 3.76
CA PHE A 38 16.32 -10.22 4.77
C PHE A 38 17.15 -10.07 6.04
N ARG A 39 16.51 -10.05 7.20
CA ARG A 39 17.20 -10.05 8.50
C ARG A 39 17.80 -11.41 8.84
N SER A 40 17.25 -12.48 8.29
CA SER A 40 17.67 -13.85 8.58
C SER A 40 17.33 -14.82 7.45
N LEU A 41 18.03 -15.95 7.37
CA LEU A 41 17.71 -17.05 6.46
C LEU A 41 16.28 -17.59 6.68
N HIS A 42 15.81 -17.59 7.93
CA HIS A 42 14.44 -18.00 8.25
C HIS A 42 13.40 -17.08 7.61
N GLU A 43 13.63 -15.76 7.64
CA GLU A 43 12.75 -14.78 6.99
C GLU A 43 12.69 -14.99 5.47
N GLU A 44 13.81 -15.36 4.87
CA GLU A 44 13.87 -15.68 3.45
C GLU A 44 13.11 -16.98 3.13
N GLU A 45 13.31 -18.04 3.92
CA GLU A 45 12.54 -19.28 3.76
C GLU A 45 11.04 -19.05 3.90
N GLU A 46 10.62 -18.23 4.87
CA GLU A 46 9.21 -17.85 5.04
C GLU A 46 8.69 -17.07 3.84
N MET A 47 9.49 -16.14 3.29
CA MET A 47 9.13 -15.42 2.07
C MET A 47 8.99 -16.38 0.87
N LEU A 48 9.90 -17.33 0.69
CA LEU A 48 9.82 -18.34 -0.38
C LEU A 48 8.60 -19.26 -0.24
N ARG A 49 8.07 -19.43 0.98
CA ARG A 49 6.84 -20.18 1.26
C ARG A 49 5.56 -19.36 1.04
N MET A 50 5.65 -18.06 0.79
CA MET A 50 4.47 -17.22 0.53
C MET A 50 3.82 -17.62 -0.79
N ARG A 51 2.51 -17.89 -0.77
CA ARG A 51 1.78 -18.28 -1.98
C ARG A 51 1.46 -17.08 -2.87
N ARG A 52 1.21 -15.93 -2.23
CA ARG A 52 0.80 -14.68 -2.90
C ARG A 52 1.42 -13.48 -2.17
N PRO A 53 2.73 -13.25 -2.35
CA PRO A 53 3.41 -12.11 -1.73
C PRO A 53 2.86 -10.81 -2.31
N LEU A 54 2.63 -9.83 -1.44
CA LEU A 54 2.20 -8.48 -1.79
C LEU A 54 3.31 -7.52 -1.42
N THR A 55 3.69 -6.67 -2.38
CA THR A 55 4.61 -5.58 -2.13
C THR A 55 3.96 -4.52 -1.22
N PRO A 56 4.74 -3.68 -0.51
CA PRO A 56 4.20 -2.59 0.30
C PRO A 56 3.25 -1.69 -0.53
N GLU A 57 3.64 -1.39 -1.76
CA GLU A 57 2.81 -0.65 -2.70
C GLU A 57 1.44 -1.30 -2.90
N GLN A 58 1.39 -2.60 -3.18
CA GLN A 58 0.15 -3.32 -3.42
C GLN A 58 -0.70 -3.44 -2.15
N ALA A 59 -0.06 -3.70 -1.00
CA ALA A 59 -0.73 -3.81 0.28
C ALA A 59 -1.39 -2.47 0.68
N TYR A 60 -0.64 -1.36 0.62
CA TYR A 60 -1.17 -0.04 0.94
C TYR A 60 -2.17 0.47 -0.10
N ALA A 61 -2.02 0.12 -1.38
CA ALA A 61 -3.03 0.43 -2.40
C ALA A 61 -4.38 -0.25 -2.11
N ARG A 62 -4.35 -1.53 -1.72
CA ARG A 62 -5.57 -2.27 -1.36
C ARG A 62 -6.15 -1.80 -0.04
N PHE A 63 -5.31 -1.52 0.96
CA PHE A 63 -5.75 -0.94 2.23
C PHE A 63 -6.39 0.44 2.02
N GLY A 64 -5.76 1.30 1.23
CA GLY A 64 -6.30 2.61 0.87
C GLY A 64 -7.61 2.52 0.07
N LEU A 65 -7.81 1.48 -0.74
CA LEU A 65 -9.10 1.21 -1.39
C LEU A 65 -10.17 0.85 -0.37
N LEU A 66 -9.88 -0.06 0.57
CA LEU A 66 -10.84 -0.45 1.62
C LEU A 66 -11.17 0.74 2.53
N LEU A 67 -10.17 1.52 2.91
CA LEU A 67 -10.34 2.72 3.73
C LEU A 67 -11.05 3.85 2.98
N GLY A 68 -10.89 3.92 1.65
CA GLY A 68 -11.62 4.84 0.79
C GLY A 68 -13.04 4.40 0.46
N THR A 69 -13.45 3.16 0.79
CA THR A 69 -14.78 2.62 0.45
C THR A 69 -15.64 2.38 1.68
N LEU A 70 -15.13 1.65 2.67
CA LEU A 70 -15.95 1.18 3.79
C LEU A 70 -16.38 2.31 4.74
N PRO A 71 -15.50 3.23 5.17
CA PRO A 71 -15.92 4.37 5.99
C PRO A 71 -16.91 5.31 5.28
N PRO A 72 -16.68 5.77 4.03
CA PRO A 72 -17.69 6.57 3.32
C PRO A 72 -19.00 5.84 3.10
N ALA A 73 -18.96 4.55 2.73
CA ALA A 73 -20.17 3.72 2.61
C ALA A 73 -20.94 3.63 3.94
N ALA A 74 -20.25 3.52 5.07
CA ALA A 74 -20.89 3.53 6.39
C ALA A 74 -21.57 4.87 6.70
N ILE A 75 -20.92 6.00 6.39
CA ILE A 75 -21.51 7.34 6.53
C ILE A 75 -22.78 7.44 5.67
N PHE A 76 -22.71 7.03 4.40
CA PHE A 76 -23.84 7.10 3.49
C PHE A 76 -24.97 6.15 3.87
N ALA A 77 -24.67 4.92 4.28
CA ALA A 77 -25.66 3.95 4.75
C ALA A 77 -26.44 4.50 5.95
N ARG A 78 -25.74 5.14 6.90
CA ARG A 78 -26.38 5.81 8.02
C ARG A 78 -27.23 7.00 7.58
N ALA A 79 -26.71 7.86 6.71
CA ALA A 79 -27.46 9.01 6.20
C ALA A 79 -28.76 8.57 5.49
N LEU A 80 -28.67 7.55 4.63
CA LEU A 80 -29.84 6.97 3.95
C LEU A 80 -30.84 6.38 4.93
N TYR A 81 -30.38 5.66 5.96
CA TYR A 81 -31.24 5.12 7.01
C TYR A 81 -31.96 6.22 7.80
N THR A 82 -31.27 7.32 8.13
CA THR A 82 -31.86 8.44 8.89
C THR A 82 -32.87 9.26 8.09
N VAL A 83 -32.67 9.41 6.77
CA VAL A 83 -33.61 10.16 5.90
C VAL A 83 -34.91 9.38 5.71
N GLY A 84 -34.87 8.05 5.82
CA GLY A 84 -35.99 7.25 6.28
C GLY A 84 -37.30 7.41 5.52
N HIS A 85 -37.32 7.66 4.20
CA HIS A 85 -38.54 7.70 3.39
C HIS A 85 -38.37 6.82 2.14
N GLY A 86 -39.49 6.40 1.52
CA GLY A 86 -39.56 5.36 0.49
C GLY A 86 -38.62 5.52 -0.72
N LEU A 87 -38.68 4.54 -1.63
CA LEU A 87 -37.94 4.56 -2.90
C LEU A 87 -38.56 5.57 -3.88
N ASP A 88 -38.51 6.86 -3.55
CA ASP A 88 -38.88 7.95 -4.44
C ASP A 88 -37.72 8.25 -5.42
N ALA A 89 -38.03 8.99 -6.50
CA ALA A 89 -37.03 9.35 -7.53
C ALA A 89 -35.83 10.11 -6.93
N ASP A 90 -36.06 10.92 -5.90
CA ASP A 90 -35.02 11.67 -5.19
C ASP A 90 -34.06 10.73 -4.43
N SER A 91 -34.57 9.62 -3.89
CA SER A 91 -33.77 8.58 -3.23
C SER A 91 -32.83 7.89 -4.22
N LEU A 92 -33.25 7.68 -5.48
CA LEU A 92 -32.40 7.11 -6.52
C LEU A 92 -31.24 8.04 -6.89
N ILE A 93 -31.50 9.35 -6.99
CA ILE A 93 -30.47 10.35 -7.26
C ILE A 93 -29.44 10.37 -6.11
N LEU A 94 -29.92 10.34 -4.86
CA LEU A 94 -29.05 10.31 -3.70
C LEU A 94 -28.19 9.03 -3.64
N ILE A 95 -28.77 7.86 -3.92
CA ILE A 95 -28.03 6.59 -3.98
C ILE A 95 -26.96 6.64 -5.08
N ALA A 96 -27.31 7.12 -6.28
CA ALA A 96 -26.38 7.26 -7.38
C ALA A 96 -25.22 8.20 -7.02
N PHE A 97 -25.52 9.33 -6.36
CA PHE A 97 -24.53 10.25 -5.84
C PHE A 97 -23.60 9.59 -4.80
N CYS A 98 -24.15 8.89 -3.81
CA CYS A 98 -23.37 8.16 -2.81
C CYS A 98 -22.45 7.11 -3.44
N LEU A 99 -22.93 6.38 -4.45
CA LEU A 99 -22.13 5.38 -5.18
C LEU A 99 -20.98 6.04 -5.95
N ALA A 100 -21.25 7.13 -6.68
CA ALA A 100 -20.23 7.87 -7.41
C ALA A 100 -19.15 8.42 -6.47
N MET A 101 -19.56 8.97 -5.32
CA MET A 101 -18.64 9.46 -4.29
C MET A 101 -17.80 8.34 -3.69
N ASN A 102 -18.42 7.20 -3.38
CA ASN A 102 -17.72 6.06 -2.82
C ASN A 102 -16.67 5.52 -3.81
N LEU A 103 -17.00 5.48 -5.11
CA LEU A 103 -16.06 5.10 -6.16
C LEU A 103 -14.89 6.09 -6.26
N LEU A 104 -15.16 7.39 -6.20
CA LEU A 104 -14.11 8.41 -6.22
C LEU A 104 -13.17 8.28 -5.03
N CYS A 105 -13.71 8.16 -3.82
CA CYS A 105 -12.94 7.93 -2.60
C CYS A 105 -12.11 6.65 -2.67
N ALA A 106 -12.66 5.57 -3.24
CA ALA A 106 -11.94 4.31 -3.48
C ALA A 106 -10.73 4.51 -4.40
N LEU A 107 -10.92 5.21 -5.51
CA LEU A 107 -9.87 5.44 -6.51
C LEU A 107 -8.76 6.34 -5.98
N VAL A 108 -9.11 7.45 -5.32
CA VAL A 108 -8.14 8.36 -4.69
C VAL A 108 -7.42 7.63 -3.55
N GLY A 109 -8.16 6.91 -2.71
CA GLY A 109 -7.63 6.12 -1.61
C GLY A 109 -6.62 5.08 -2.09
N ARG A 110 -6.93 4.36 -3.17
CA ARG A 110 -6.02 3.40 -3.81
C ARG A 110 -4.75 4.05 -4.33
N ARG A 111 -4.87 5.14 -5.10
CA ARG A 111 -3.70 5.84 -5.68
C ARG A 111 -2.80 6.45 -4.61
N MET A 112 -3.39 7.04 -3.57
CA MET A 112 -2.62 7.59 -2.44
C MET A 112 -1.95 6.47 -1.65
N GLY A 113 -2.67 5.38 -1.36
CA GLY A 113 -2.10 4.20 -0.71
C GLY A 113 -0.91 3.62 -1.48
N GLN A 114 -1.02 3.49 -2.79
CA GLN A 114 0.06 3.03 -3.67
C GLN A 114 1.32 3.91 -3.53
N ARG A 115 1.17 5.24 -3.62
CA ARG A 115 2.27 6.21 -3.51
C ARG A 115 2.92 6.20 -2.13
N LEU A 116 2.12 6.05 -1.06
CA LEU A 116 2.62 5.97 0.31
C LEU A 116 3.38 4.66 0.56
N GLY A 117 2.87 3.54 0.04
CA GLY A 117 3.55 2.24 0.13
C GLY A 117 4.94 2.27 -0.51
N GLN A 118 5.07 2.92 -1.68
CA GLN A 118 6.36 3.07 -2.37
C GLN A 118 7.37 3.93 -1.60
N LYS A 119 6.94 5.09 -1.07
CA LYS A 119 7.87 6.09 -0.51
C LYS A 119 8.17 5.88 0.98
N THR A 120 7.16 5.48 1.74
CA THR A 120 7.23 5.54 3.20
C THR A 120 7.68 4.21 3.79
N PHE A 121 7.24 3.09 3.21
CA PHE A 121 7.40 1.75 3.77
C PHE A 121 8.33 0.84 2.94
N ALA A 122 9.19 1.43 2.10
CA ALA A 122 10.25 0.69 1.42
C ALA A 122 11.30 0.13 2.40
N ASP A 123 11.50 0.80 3.54
CA ASP A 123 12.49 0.39 4.54
C ASP A 123 11.95 -0.73 5.44
N ALA A 124 12.26 -1.99 5.10
CA ALA A 124 11.89 -3.15 5.90
C ALA A 124 12.53 -3.17 7.31
N HIS A 125 13.57 -2.37 7.54
CA HIS A 125 14.34 -2.32 8.80
C HIS A 125 14.09 -1.08 9.65
N ALA A 126 13.05 -0.28 9.34
CA ALA A 126 12.71 0.88 10.14
C ALA A 126 12.43 0.47 11.60
N SER A 127 12.98 1.24 12.56
CA SER A 127 12.69 1.06 13.98
C SER A 127 11.24 1.42 14.30
N TRP A 128 10.68 0.83 15.37
CA TRP A 128 9.31 1.07 15.81
C TRP A 128 8.91 2.55 15.90
N PRO A 129 9.72 3.45 16.50
CA PRO A 129 9.38 4.88 16.55
C PRO A 129 9.33 5.53 15.17
N VAL A 130 10.26 5.15 14.28
CA VAL A 130 10.32 5.67 12.91
C VAL A 130 9.11 5.19 12.12
N LEU A 131 8.70 3.93 12.28
CA LEU A 131 7.49 3.39 11.66
C LEU A 131 6.23 4.13 12.12
N SER A 132 6.08 4.39 13.42
CA SER A 132 4.96 5.15 13.98
C SER A 132 4.91 6.57 13.40
N LEU A 133 6.05 7.28 13.36
CA LEU A 133 6.13 8.61 12.78
C LEU A 133 5.77 8.62 11.29
N LYS A 134 6.32 7.67 10.53
CA LYS A 134 6.02 7.45 9.11
C LYS A 134 4.53 7.16 8.89
N SER A 135 3.92 6.34 9.75
CA SER A 135 2.49 6.01 9.68
C SER A 135 1.60 7.20 9.98
N MET A 136 2.00 8.06 10.93
CA MET A 136 1.30 9.31 11.23
C MET A 136 1.34 10.24 10.02
N TRP A 137 2.50 10.42 9.39
CA TRP A 137 2.61 11.21 8.16
C TRP A 137 1.79 10.64 7.01
N ALA A 138 1.82 9.31 6.83
CA ALA A 138 1.00 8.64 5.82
C ALA A 138 -0.50 8.87 6.07
N ALA A 139 -0.94 8.80 7.33
CA ALA A 139 -2.32 9.08 7.73
C ALA A 139 -2.72 10.51 7.42
N LEU A 140 -1.85 11.48 7.75
CA LEU A 140 -2.09 12.90 7.48
C LEU A 140 -2.24 13.16 5.98
N LEU A 141 -1.26 12.72 5.18
CA LEU A 141 -1.26 12.93 3.74
C LEU A 141 -2.44 12.23 3.06
N TRP A 142 -2.75 11.00 3.46
CA TRP A 142 -3.88 10.26 2.92
C TRP A 142 -5.21 10.91 3.31
N GLY A 143 -5.41 11.26 4.59
CA GLY A 143 -6.64 11.84 5.11
C GLY A 143 -6.92 13.21 4.50
N LEU A 144 -5.90 14.08 4.43
CA LEU A 144 -6.01 15.38 3.77
C LEU A 144 -6.38 15.23 2.29
N ALA A 145 -5.68 14.38 1.54
CA ALA A 145 -5.92 14.23 0.10
C ALA A 145 -7.29 13.62 -0.20
N THR A 146 -7.65 12.52 0.46
CA THR A 146 -8.93 11.82 0.22
C THR A 146 -10.12 12.63 0.74
N GLY A 147 -10.00 13.20 1.93
CA GLY A 147 -11.05 14.00 2.56
C GLY A 147 -11.27 15.34 1.85
N ALA A 148 -10.21 16.01 1.39
CA ALA A 148 -10.37 17.24 0.62
C ALA A 148 -11.06 16.98 -0.72
N VAL A 149 -10.69 15.90 -1.43
CA VAL A 149 -11.35 15.53 -2.70
C VAL A 149 -12.81 15.14 -2.44
N GLY A 150 -13.07 14.30 -1.44
CA GLY A 150 -14.44 13.90 -1.09
C GLY A 150 -15.31 15.09 -0.68
N GLY A 151 -14.80 15.95 0.19
CA GLY A 151 -15.52 17.12 0.71
C GLY A 151 -15.72 18.23 -0.31
N ALA A 152 -14.76 18.47 -1.19
CA ALA A 152 -14.89 19.43 -2.28
C ALA A 152 -16.02 19.04 -3.24
N VAL A 153 -16.15 17.75 -3.55
CA VAL A 153 -17.24 17.27 -4.42
C VAL A 153 -18.59 17.32 -3.72
N CYS A 154 -18.67 17.03 -2.41
CA CYS A 154 -19.95 17.05 -1.69
C CYS A 154 -20.52 18.46 -1.45
N PHE A 155 -19.69 19.47 -1.15
CA PHE A 155 -20.19 20.76 -0.69
C PHE A 155 -19.56 21.99 -1.37
N GLY A 156 -18.67 21.79 -2.36
CA GLY A 156 -17.88 22.87 -2.99
C GLY A 156 -16.82 23.45 -2.04
N PHE A 157 -17.26 23.95 -0.88
CA PHE A 157 -16.44 24.45 0.23
C PHE A 157 -16.15 23.39 1.30
N GLY A 158 -16.66 22.16 1.13
CA GLY A 158 -16.55 21.08 2.11
C GLY A 158 -15.17 20.44 2.23
N ALA A 159 -14.15 20.94 1.53
CA ALA A 159 -12.81 20.36 1.56
C ALA A 159 -12.23 20.31 2.99
N ILE A 160 -12.43 21.38 3.78
CA ILE A 160 -11.94 21.45 5.16
C ILE A 160 -12.65 20.42 6.07
N PRO A 161 -13.99 20.43 6.21
CA PRO A 161 -14.66 19.44 7.04
C PRO A 161 -14.45 18.01 6.54
N GLY A 162 -14.44 17.80 5.22
CA GLY A 162 -14.12 16.49 4.63
C GLY A 162 -12.73 16.00 4.99
N ALA A 163 -11.72 16.87 4.93
CA ALA A 163 -10.36 16.55 5.35
C ALA A 163 -10.26 16.22 6.84
N LEU A 164 -10.94 16.97 7.72
CA LEU A 164 -10.97 16.71 9.15
C LEU A 164 -11.63 15.37 9.48
N CYS A 165 -12.77 15.06 8.85
CA CYS A 165 -13.45 13.77 9.02
C CYS A 165 -12.57 12.61 8.51
N ALA A 166 -11.94 12.75 7.36
CA ALA A 166 -11.05 11.73 6.82
C ALA A 166 -9.79 11.53 7.67
N LEU A 167 -9.25 12.60 8.27
CA LEU A 167 -8.13 12.55 9.21
C LEU A 167 -8.47 11.75 10.47
N ALA A 168 -9.64 11.99 11.06
CA ALA A 168 -10.12 11.26 12.23
C ALA A 168 -10.23 9.74 11.97
N VAL A 169 -10.53 9.35 10.73
CA VAL A 169 -10.55 7.95 10.27
C VAL A 169 -9.15 7.43 9.93
N ALA A 170 -8.34 8.22 9.24
CA ALA A 170 -7.04 7.81 8.72
C ALA A 170 -6.01 7.57 9.82
N LEU A 171 -5.97 8.44 10.84
CA LEU A 171 -5.02 8.31 11.95
C LEU A 171 -5.07 6.95 12.64
N PRO A 172 -6.21 6.51 13.21
CA PRO A 172 -6.29 5.19 13.83
C PRO A 172 -6.06 4.07 12.81
N ALA A 173 -6.56 4.20 11.58
CA ALA A 173 -6.41 3.19 10.55
C ALA A 173 -4.93 2.89 10.25
N PHE A 174 -4.12 3.92 9.98
CA PHE A 174 -2.70 3.77 9.66
C PHE A 174 -1.86 3.43 10.88
N LEU A 175 -2.18 3.97 12.07
CA LEU A 175 -1.49 3.63 13.31
C LEU A 175 -1.72 2.17 13.72
N MET A 176 -2.85 1.56 13.37
CA MET A 176 -3.09 0.13 13.59
C MET A 176 -2.50 -0.72 12.47
N PHE A 177 -2.71 -0.33 11.21
CA PHE A 177 -2.30 -1.13 10.06
C PHE A 177 -0.78 -1.20 9.90
N ALA A 178 -0.05 -0.10 10.04
CA ALA A 178 1.39 -0.08 9.77
C ALA A 178 2.20 -1.00 10.72
N PRO A 179 1.99 -0.99 12.05
CA PRO A 179 2.55 -1.98 12.96
C PRO A 179 2.26 -3.43 12.60
N LEU A 180 0.99 -3.75 12.34
CA LEU A 180 0.56 -5.12 12.03
C LEU A 180 1.15 -5.59 10.70
N HIS A 181 1.17 -4.72 9.70
CA HIS A 181 1.82 -4.97 8.42
C HIS A 181 3.31 -5.22 8.62
N HIS A 182 4.03 -4.38 9.36
CA HIS A 182 5.45 -4.56 9.63
C HIS A 182 5.75 -5.86 10.38
N TRP A 183 4.91 -6.24 11.36
CA TRP A 183 5.09 -7.46 12.13
C TRP A 183 4.86 -8.74 11.30
N LEU A 184 3.92 -8.71 10.36
CA LEU A 184 3.57 -9.83 9.49
C LEU A 184 4.37 -9.89 8.19
N ALA A 185 5.02 -8.80 7.82
CA ALA A 185 5.85 -8.74 6.62
C ALA A 185 7.15 -9.53 6.80
N ARG A 186 7.62 -10.14 5.72
CA ARG A 186 8.92 -10.83 5.60
C ARG A 186 9.57 -10.37 4.30
N GLY A 187 10.81 -9.91 4.37
CA GLY A 187 11.51 -9.31 3.23
C GLY A 187 10.82 -8.07 2.67
N GLY A 188 10.08 -7.34 3.52
CA GLY A 188 9.26 -6.20 3.12
C GLY A 188 7.96 -6.57 2.38
N MET A 189 7.61 -7.85 2.24
CA MET A 189 6.37 -8.30 1.60
C MET A 189 5.45 -8.99 2.59
N ILE A 190 4.14 -8.93 2.35
CA ILE A 190 3.12 -9.61 3.17
C ILE A 190 2.36 -10.63 2.32
N ASP A 191 2.16 -11.84 2.84
CA ASP A 191 1.29 -12.82 2.16
C ASP A 191 -0.17 -12.33 2.19
N ALA A 192 -0.85 -12.39 1.06
CA ALA A 192 -2.25 -12.01 0.94
C ALA A 192 -3.15 -12.67 2.00
N ARG A 193 -2.85 -13.90 2.44
CA ARG A 193 -3.61 -14.60 3.49
C ARG A 193 -3.62 -13.89 4.84
N HIS A 194 -2.53 -13.19 5.18
CA HIS A 194 -2.42 -12.42 6.42
C HIS A 194 -2.89 -10.96 6.23
N PHE A 195 -2.69 -10.42 5.03
CA PHE A 195 -3.10 -9.06 4.69
C PHE A 195 -4.61 -8.84 4.82
N TRP A 196 -5.43 -9.71 4.23
CA TRP A 196 -6.87 -9.48 4.14
C TRP A 196 -7.57 -9.40 5.51
N PRO A 197 -7.34 -10.32 6.46
CA PRO A 197 -7.92 -10.22 7.79
C PRO A 197 -7.55 -8.91 8.51
N VAL A 198 -6.31 -8.46 8.39
CA VAL A 198 -5.84 -7.21 9.02
C VAL A 198 -6.50 -5.99 8.37
N ALA A 199 -6.43 -5.91 7.04
CA ALA A 199 -6.95 -4.78 6.29
C ALA A 199 -8.48 -4.64 6.45
N CYS A 200 -9.22 -5.75 6.32
CA CYS A 200 -10.67 -5.78 6.54
C CYS A 200 -11.01 -5.54 8.02
N GLY A 201 -10.29 -6.15 8.96
CA GLY A 201 -10.53 -5.98 10.39
C GLY A 201 -10.45 -4.52 10.83
N VAL A 202 -9.39 -3.81 10.44
CA VAL A 202 -9.22 -2.38 10.76
C VAL A 202 -10.33 -1.54 10.13
N THR A 203 -10.60 -1.73 8.83
CA THR A 203 -11.56 -0.90 8.09
C THR A 203 -13.02 -1.16 8.49
N LEU A 204 -13.39 -2.42 8.75
CA LEU A 204 -14.72 -2.78 9.25
C LEU A 204 -14.94 -2.31 10.68
N THR A 205 -13.91 -2.33 11.53
CA THR A 205 -14.01 -1.78 12.90
C THR A 205 -14.34 -0.29 12.83
N ILE A 206 -13.63 0.47 11.99
CA ILE A 206 -13.90 1.90 11.81
C ILE A 206 -15.30 2.14 11.23
N ALA A 207 -15.68 1.40 10.18
CA ALA A 207 -17.02 1.48 9.60
C ALA A 207 -18.12 1.19 10.64
N THR A 208 -17.92 0.18 11.49
CA THR A 208 -18.86 -0.16 12.57
C THR A 208 -18.95 0.95 13.60
N LEU A 209 -17.82 1.57 13.98
CA LEU A 209 -17.81 2.70 14.89
C LEU A 209 -18.60 3.89 14.32
N ILE A 210 -18.43 4.20 13.03
CA ILE A 210 -19.19 5.27 12.34
C ILE A 210 -20.70 5.00 12.37
N LEU A 211 -21.11 3.76 12.10
CA LEU A 211 -22.51 3.34 12.15
C LEU A 211 -23.12 3.42 13.55
N ARG A 212 -22.31 3.23 14.61
CA ARG A 212 -22.77 3.23 16.01
C ARG A 212 -22.71 4.62 16.68
N LEU A 213 -21.82 5.50 16.25
CA LEU A 213 -21.54 6.79 16.90
C LEU A 213 -22.59 7.88 16.68
N GLY A 214 -23.77 7.56 16.14
CA GLY A 214 -24.96 8.35 16.42
C GLY A 214 -26.14 7.97 15.57
#